data_AF-A0A946PBY8-F1
#
_entry.id   AF-A0A946PBY8-F1
#
_cell.length_a   1.000
_cell.length_b   1.000
_cell.length_c   1.000
_cell.angle_alpha   90.00
_cell.angle_beta   90.00
_cell.angle_gamma   90.00
#
_symmetry.space_group_name_H-M   'P 1'
#
loop_
_entity.id
_entity.type
_entity.pdbx_description
1 polymer ?
#
loop_
_entity_poly.entity_id
_entity_poly.type
_entity_poly.pdbx_seq_one_letter_code
_entity_poly.pdbx_strand_id
1 'polypeptide(L)' 'MMGITNFDRLERLIYKPLSSRPGWLKIAREDATEILWLAHRARDNQDFESLQELDIQAGLLADGIQYRMDTDL' A
#
# COMPACT_ATOMS: atom_id res chain seq x y z
N MET A 1 18.86 0.96 11.38
CA MET A 1 17.88 1.80 10.66
C MET A 1 17.26 0.94 9.58
N MET A 2 16.12 0.29 9.85
CA MET A 2 15.31 -0.24 8.75
C MET A 2 14.64 0.97 8.09
N GLY A 3 14.88 1.17 6.81
CA GLY A 3 14.22 2.21 6.02
C GLY A 3 12.71 1.99 6.00
N ILE A 4 11.97 3.03 5.58
CA ILE A 4 10.53 2.93 5.33
C ILE A 4 10.33 1.91 4.20
N THR A 5 9.62 0.81 4.46
CA THR A 5 9.29 -0.21 3.45
C THR A 5 8.17 0.28 2.53
N ASN A 6 7.96 -0.39 1.39
CA ASN A 6 6.83 -0.03 0.53
C ASN A 6 5.49 -0.29 1.23
N PHE A 7 5.42 -1.28 2.13
CA PHE A 7 4.27 -1.51 3.01
C PHE A 7 3.98 -0.30 3.92
N ASP A 8 5.00 0.21 4.62
CA ASP A 8 4.85 1.39 5.50
C ASP A 8 4.38 2.62 4.72
N ARG A 9 4.91 2.79 3.50
CA ARG A 9 4.53 3.89 2.61
C ARG A 9 3.08 3.75 2.15
N LEU A 10 2.68 2.56 1.71
CA LEU A 10 1.32 2.26 1.29
C LEU A 10 0.31 2.49 2.42
N GLU A 11 0.60 1.98 3.62
CA GLU A 11 -0.25 2.12 4.81
C GLU A 11 -0.51 3.61 5.13
N ARG A 12 0.53 4.44 5.10
CA ARG A 12 0.39 5.89 5.35
C ARG A 12 -0.49 6.57 4.31
N LEU A 13 -0.37 6.19 3.04
CA LEU A 13 -1.13 6.81 1.96
C LEU A 13 -2.62 6.49 2.07
N ILE A 14 -2.98 5.22 2.30
CA ILE A 14 -4.39 4.83 2.35
C ILE A 14 -5.13 5.44 3.54
N TYR A 15 -4.44 5.74 4.65
CA TYR A 15 -5.03 6.39 5.82
C TYR A 15 -4.97 7.91 5.81
N LYS A 16 -4.38 8.53 4.77
CA LYS A 16 -4.33 9.99 4.67
C LYS A 16 -5.76 10.56 4.63
N PRO A 17 -6.11 11.51 5.52
CA PRO A 17 -7.43 12.14 5.50
C PRO A 17 -7.50 13.08 4.30
N LEU A 18 -8.46 12.83 3.41
CA LEU A 18 -8.77 13.69 2.28
C LEU A 18 -10.12 14.37 2.51
N SER A 19 -10.22 15.65 2.10
CA SER A 19 -11.44 16.45 2.20
C SER A 19 -12.55 15.90 1.31
N SER A 20 -12.19 15.44 0.11
CA SER A 20 -13.06 14.66 -0.76
C SER A 20 -12.83 13.16 -0.51
N ARG A 21 -13.87 12.33 -0.63
CA ARG A 21 -13.76 10.86 -0.56
C ARG A 21 -13.87 10.29 -1.98
N PRO A 22 -12.82 10.38 -2.81
CA PRO A 22 -12.92 9.92 -4.18
C PRO A 22 -13.13 8.41 -4.21
N GLY A 23 -13.95 7.95 -5.16
CA GLY A 23 -14.26 6.51 -5.30
C GLY A 23 -13.03 5.65 -5.54
N TRP A 24 -12.02 6.19 -6.23
CA TRP A 24 -10.76 5.49 -6.48
C TRP A 24 -9.98 5.21 -5.18
N LEU A 25 -10.08 6.07 -4.16
CA LEU A 25 -9.37 5.84 -2.89
C LEU A 25 -10.01 4.71 -2.09
N LYS A 26 -11.32 4.48 -2.25
CA LYS A 26 -11.98 3.32 -1.65
C LYS A 26 -11.42 2.01 -2.24
N ILE A 27 -11.31 1.92 -3.56
CA ILE A 27 -10.76 0.75 -4.26
C ILE A 27 -9.30 0.55 -3.83
N ALA A 28 -8.50 1.61 -3.86
CA ALA A 28 -7.10 1.54 -3.46
C ALA A 28 -6.90 1.11 -1.99
N ARG A 29 -7.83 1.45 -1.09
CA ARG A 29 -7.83 0.97 0.31
C ARG A 29 -8.10 -0.52 0.41
N GLU A 30 -9.04 -1.04 -0.39
CA GLU A 30 -9.37 -2.47 -0.42
C GLU A 30 -8.14 -3.26 -0.91
N ASP A 31 -7.56 -2.87 -2.05
CA ASP A 31 -6.36 -3.50 -2.61
C ASP A 31 -5.17 -3.46 -1.64
N ALA A 32 -4.93 -2.30 -1.02
CA ALA A 32 -3.83 -2.15 -0.07
C ALA A 32 -4.02 -2.98 1.20
N THR A 33 -5.26 -3.11 1.69
CA THR A 33 -5.56 -3.93 2.87
C THR A 33 -5.26 -5.40 2.59
N GLU A 34 -5.56 -5.88 1.38
CA GLU A 34 -5.22 -7.24 0.96
C GLU A 34 -3.71 -7.45 0.90
N ILE A 35 -2.96 -6.54 0.25
CA ILE A 35 -1.49 -6.63 0.16
C ILE A 35 -0.85 -6.64 1.55
N LEU A 36 -1.29 -5.75 2.45
CA LEU A 36 -0.75 -5.68 3.82
C LEU A 36 -1.07 -6.95 4.63
N TRP A 37 -2.26 -7.51 4.47
CA TRP A 37 -2.63 -8.78 5.12
C TRP A 37 -1.80 -9.96 4.59
N LEU A 38 -1.61 -10.06 3.27
CA LEU A 38 -0.77 -11.09 2.65
C LEU A 38 0.69 -10.94 3.10
N ALA A 39 1.20 -9.72 3.20
CA ALA A 39 2.56 -9.45 3.66
C ALA A 39 2.74 -9.89 5.13
N HIS A 40 1.77 -9.59 5.99
CA HIS A 40 1.79 -10.08 7.37
C HIS A 40 1.85 -11.61 7.42
N ARG A 41 0.98 -12.28 6.65
CA ARG A 41 0.93 -13.75 6.59
C ARG A 41 2.21 -14.36 6.03
N ALA A 42 2.78 -13.79 4.97
CA ALA A 42 4.03 -14.24 4.38
C ALA A 42 5.20 -14.10 5.37
N ARG A 43 5.21 -13.00 6.15
CA ARG A 43 6.19 -12.81 7.23
C ARG A 43 6.08 -13.86 8.33
N ASP A 44 4.87 -14.15 8.79
CA ASP A 44 4.63 -15.18 9.81
C ASP A 44 5.06 -16.57 9.33
N ASN A 45 4.88 -16.84 8.04
CA ASN A 45 5.29 -18.09 7.40
C ASN A 45 6.76 -18.12 6.94
N GLN A 46 7.52 -17.05 7.15
CA GLN A 46 8.89 -16.89 6.65
C GLN A 46 9.00 -17.08 5.12
N ASP A 47 7.92 -16.76 4.39
CA ASP A 47 7.86 -16.80 2.94
C ASP A 47 8.43 -15.49 2.37
N PHE A 48 9.75 -15.45 2.25
CA PHE A 48 10.48 -14.26 1.81
C PHE A 48 10.32 -13.97 0.31
N GLU A 49 10.00 -14.97 -0.51
CA GLU A 49 9.74 -14.79 -1.93
C GLU A 49 8.43 -14.04 -2.13
N SER A 50 7.35 -14.52 -1.51
CA SER A 50 6.06 -13.81 -1.51
C SER A 50 6.19 -12.41 -0.91
N LEU A 51 6.96 -12.24 0.16
CA LEU A 51 7.21 -10.91 0.75
C LEU A 51 7.87 -9.94 -0.23
N GLN A 52 8.83 -10.40 -1.03
CA GLN A 52 9.49 -9.54 -2.01
C GLN A 52 8.53 -9.14 -3.12
N GLU A 53 7.73 -10.07 -3.63
CA GLU A 53 6.71 -9.77 -4.65
C GLU A 53 5.66 -8.78 -4.13
N LEU A 54 5.22 -8.96 -2.89
CA LEU A 54 4.26 -8.08 -2.24
C LEU A 54 4.84 -6.69 -1.98
N ASP A 55 6.13 -6.57 -1.66
CA ASP A 55 6.78 -5.26 -1.50
C ASP A 55 6.82 -4.48 -2.81
N ILE A 56 7.06 -5.16 -3.94
CA ILE A 56 6.97 -4.56 -5.28
C ILE A 56 5.54 -4.10 -5.58
N GLN A 57 4.55 -4.95 -5.33
CA GLN A 57 3.14 -4.62 -5.54
C GLN A 57 2.71 -3.42 -4.67
N ALA A 58 3.14 -3.40 -3.41
CA ALA A 58 2.88 -2.28 -2.51
C ALA A 58 3.48 -0.98 -3.01
N GLY A 59 4.70 -1.03 -3.57
CA GLY A 59 5.36 0.13 -4.19
C GLY A 59 4.58 0.69 -5.37
N LEU A 60 4.15 -0.19 -6.29
CA LEU A 60 3.37 0.20 -7.47
C LEU A 60 2.02 0.82 -7.10
N LEU A 61 1.32 0.24 -6.12
CA LEU A 61 0.04 0.78 -5.65
C LEU A 61 0.24 2.13 -4.93
N ALA A 62 1.29 2.25 -4.10
CA ALA A 62 1.64 3.49 -3.43
C ALA A 62 1.95 4.61 -4.42
N ASP A 63 2.69 4.32 -5.49
CA ASP A 63 2.98 5.28 -6.56
C ASP A 63 1.70 5.71 -7.29
N GLY A 64 0.80 4.78 -7.60
CA GLY A 64 -0.49 5.07 -8.22
C GLY A 64 -1.40 5.95 -7.36
N ILE A 65 -1.47 5.68 -6.05
CA ILE A 65 -2.22 6.49 -5.09
C ILE A 65 -1.62 7.90 -4.99
N GLN A 66 -0.30 7.99 -4.83
CA GLN A 66 0.39 9.28 -4.72
C GLN A 66 0.16 10.13 -5.97
N TYR A 67 0.33 9.56 -7.17
CA TYR A 67 0.06 10.24 -8.43
C TYR A 67 -1.36 10.80 -8.52
N ARG A 68 -2.37 10.00 -8.12
CA ARG A 68 -3.77 10.46 -8.10
C ARG A 68 -3.99 11.54 -7.05
N MET A 69 -3.39 11.44 -5.86
CA MET A 69 -3.48 12.51 -4.87
C MET A 69 -2.88 13.81 -5.39
N ASP A 70 -1.80 13.75 -6.17
CA ASP A 70 -1.14 14.94 -6.71
C ASP A 70 -1.89 15.55 -7.91
N THR A 71 -2.82 14.80 -8.54
CA THR A 71 -3.54 15.22 -9.75
C THR A 71 -5.02 15.53 -9.50
N ASP A 72 -5.69 14.80 -8.59
CA ASP A 72 -7.14 14.85 -8.38
C ASP A 72 -7.56 15.70 -7.17
N LEU A 73 -6.60 16.19 -6.36
CA LEU A 73 -6.84 17.04 -5.17
C LEU A 73 -6.35 18.47 -5.39
#